data_AF-A0A7S3QV99-F1
#
_entry.id   AF-A0A7S3QV99-F1
#
_cell.length_a   1.000
_cell.length_b   1.000
_cell.length_c   1.000
_cell.angle_alpha   90.00
_cell.angle_beta   90.00
_cell.angle_gamma   90.00
#
_symmetry.space_group_name_H-M   'P 1'
#
loop_
_entity.id
_entity.type
_entity.pdbx_description
1 polymer ?
#
loop_
_entity_poly.entity_id
_entity_poly.type
_entity_poly.pdbx_seq_one_letter_code
_entity_poly.pdbx_strand_id
1 'polypeptide(L)'
;MLTIQASKASAKMMMGASPRSLGASPLRAVRPLPSARRAPVTQAVFKGQDKRSKEAPPPKPKPLRLGFTKDNELFVGRAAMLGFAFSLVGEILTGKGALAQLGYEIFDDKLNIDQIDELVIGLIIFNLIAAILPASGTFVQEEEEEEEETEKGPLQDPKKSLLNPFEFFGVKGFGFTKENELFVGRVAQLGFAASLIGETLTGRGPLAQFDFETGQSLRDTEFGLLVFIGFFFFAAINPGTGKFVQEEETEEVSPKKRK
;
A
#
# COMPACT_ATOMS: atom_id res chain seq x y z
N MET A 1 60.16 -17.29 -0.57
CA MET A 1 59.64 -16.53 0.58
C MET A 1 58.31 -15.96 0.14
N LEU A 2 57.13 -16.29 0.66
CA LEU A 2 56.71 -16.92 1.91
C LEU A 2 55.44 -17.75 1.60
N THR A 3 55.34 -18.94 2.16
CA THR A 3 54.21 -19.89 2.04
C THR A 3 53.50 -19.92 3.40
N ILE A 4 52.18 -19.74 3.46
CA ILE A 4 51.37 -20.05 4.66
C ILE A 4 50.01 -20.56 4.16
N GLN A 5 49.83 -21.87 3.97
CA GLN A 5 49.36 -22.91 4.92
C GLN A 5 47.87 -22.85 5.29
N ALA A 6 47.14 -23.84 4.77
CA ALA A 6 45.85 -24.30 5.25
C ALA A 6 46.00 -25.04 6.60
N SER A 7 45.01 -24.90 7.49
CA SER A 7 44.91 -25.69 8.72
C SER A 7 43.55 -26.39 8.79
N LYS A 8 43.61 -27.72 8.84
CA LYS A 8 42.54 -28.64 9.25
C LYS A 8 42.78 -29.02 10.71
N ALA A 9 41.75 -28.99 11.55
CA ALA A 9 41.57 -29.83 12.75
C ALA A 9 40.07 -29.75 13.11
N SER A 10 39.23 -30.77 12.95
CA SER A 10 39.20 -32.15 13.47
C SER A 10 38.90 -32.26 14.97
N ALA A 11 37.63 -32.65 15.22
CA ALA A 11 37.10 -33.54 16.26
C ALA A 11 37.41 -33.32 17.76
N LYS A 12 36.32 -33.12 18.53
CA LYS A 12 36.13 -33.86 19.80
C LYS A 12 34.65 -34.10 20.11
N MET A 13 34.21 -35.34 19.89
CA MET A 13 33.12 -35.97 20.62
C MET A 13 33.46 -36.02 22.12
N MET A 14 32.49 -35.80 23.01
CA MET A 14 32.28 -36.66 24.18
C MET A 14 30.80 -36.64 24.59
N MET A 15 30.28 -37.86 24.74
CA MET A 15 29.02 -38.23 25.36
C MET A 15 29.02 -37.88 26.86
N GLY A 16 27.85 -37.58 27.40
CA GLY A 16 27.59 -37.52 28.83
C GLY A 16 26.09 -37.50 29.08
N ALA A 17 25.50 -38.68 29.20
CA ALA A 17 24.08 -38.89 29.46
C ALA A 17 23.76 -38.93 30.96
N SER A 18 22.44 -38.83 31.23
CA SER A 18 21.67 -39.34 32.40
C SER A 18 21.18 -38.33 33.45
N PRO A 19 20.01 -38.63 34.08
CA PRO A 19 18.85 -37.74 34.03
C PRO A 19 18.42 -37.26 35.42
N ARG A 20 17.78 -36.10 35.50
CA ARG A 20 17.16 -35.64 36.75
C ARG A 20 15.70 -36.04 36.84
N SER A 21 15.41 -36.66 37.97
CA SER A 21 14.20 -37.32 38.43
C SER A 21 12.91 -36.51 38.29
N LEU A 22 11.91 -37.14 37.68
CA LEU A 22 10.49 -36.79 37.79
C LEU A 22 9.99 -37.11 39.20
N GLY A 23 9.68 -36.06 39.97
CA GLY A 23 8.99 -36.18 41.25
C GLY A 23 7.51 -36.50 41.02
N ALA A 24 7.07 -37.61 41.61
CA ALA A 24 5.70 -38.08 41.59
C ALA A 24 4.77 -37.18 42.42
N SER A 25 3.72 -36.66 41.78
CA SER A 25 2.58 -36.05 42.47
C SER A 25 1.53 -37.13 42.75
N PRO A 26 1.03 -37.28 43.99
CA PRO A 26 0.10 -38.34 44.35
C PRO A 26 -1.31 -38.10 43.79
N LEU A 27 -1.89 -39.19 43.29
CA LEU A 27 -3.27 -39.32 42.82
C LEU A 27 -4.26 -38.92 43.94
N ARG A 28 -4.97 -37.81 43.72
CA ARG A 28 -6.05 -37.37 44.61
C ARG A 28 -7.32 -38.16 44.30
N ALA A 29 -7.77 -38.93 45.29
CA ALA A 29 -8.96 -39.76 45.23
C ALA A 29 -10.22 -38.98 44.81
N VAL A 30 -10.97 -39.58 43.88
CA VAL A 30 -12.28 -39.14 43.40
C VAL A 30 -13.29 -39.18 44.55
N ARG A 31 -13.87 -38.03 44.89
CA ARG A 31 -15.05 -37.97 45.77
C ARG A 31 -16.32 -38.30 44.97
N PRO A 32 -17.24 -39.13 45.48
CA PRO A 32 -18.50 -39.40 44.81
C PRO A 32 -19.41 -38.15 44.82
N LEU A 33 -20.12 -37.92 43.70
CA LEU A 33 -21.12 -36.87 43.57
C LEU A 33 -22.26 -37.08 44.60
N PRO A 34 -22.76 -36.01 45.25
CA PRO A 34 -24.00 -36.10 45.98
C PRO A 34 -25.19 -36.21 45.01
N SER A 35 -26.02 -37.22 45.29
CA SER A 35 -27.32 -37.49 44.67
C SER A 35 -28.19 -36.23 44.53
N ALA A 36 -28.70 -36.02 43.32
CA ALA A 36 -29.59 -34.93 42.97
C ALA A 36 -30.89 -34.99 43.79
N ARG A 37 -31.10 -34.02 44.68
CA ARG A 37 -32.44 -33.71 45.21
C ARG A 37 -33.26 -33.04 44.11
N ARG A 38 -34.32 -33.72 43.67
CA ARG A 38 -35.36 -33.16 42.79
C ARG A 38 -36.01 -31.95 43.48
N ALA A 39 -35.87 -30.77 42.89
CA ALA A 39 -36.72 -29.63 43.17
C ALA A 39 -38.03 -29.75 42.35
N PRO A 40 -39.18 -29.30 42.88
CA PRO A 40 -40.46 -29.42 42.21
C PRO A 40 -40.52 -28.55 40.95
N VAL A 41 -40.92 -29.17 39.83
CA VAL A 41 -41.19 -28.53 38.56
C VAL A 41 -42.36 -27.57 38.73
N THR A 42 -42.08 -26.27 38.74
CA THR A 42 -43.12 -25.25 38.53
C THR A 42 -43.36 -25.20 37.02
N GLN A 43 -44.50 -25.74 36.57
CA GLN A 43 -44.94 -25.56 35.19
C GLN A 43 -45.34 -24.10 34.98
N ALA A 44 -44.40 -23.30 34.47
CA ALA A 44 -44.73 -22.03 33.86
C ALA A 44 -45.29 -22.31 32.46
N VAL A 45 -46.58 -22.04 32.28
CA VAL A 45 -47.28 -22.04 30.99
C VAL A 45 -46.61 -20.99 30.10
N PHE A 46 -45.75 -21.44 29.19
CA PHE A 46 -45.17 -20.58 28.16
C PHE A 46 -46.25 -20.31 27.11
N LYS A 47 -46.90 -19.16 27.26
CA LYS A 47 -47.82 -18.59 26.28
C LYS A 47 -47.00 -18.19 25.05
N GLY A 48 -47.33 -18.77 23.90
CA GLY A 48 -46.59 -18.66 22.66
C GLY A 48 -46.27 -17.21 22.26
N GLN A 49 -45.02 -17.02 21.87
CA GLN A 49 -44.66 -16.07 20.83
C GLN A 49 -43.74 -16.80 19.85
N ASP A 50 -44.37 -17.42 18.84
CA ASP A 50 -43.73 -17.72 17.57
C ASP A 50 -43.32 -16.39 16.91
N LYS A 51 -42.22 -15.80 17.39
CA LYS A 51 -41.44 -14.88 16.58
C LYS A 51 -40.47 -15.74 15.80
N ARG A 52 -40.95 -16.22 14.65
CA ARG A 52 -40.12 -16.71 13.55
C ARG A 52 -39.05 -15.64 13.30
N SER A 53 -37.86 -15.84 13.83
CA SER A 53 -36.66 -15.11 13.45
C SER A 53 -36.57 -15.27 11.94
N LYS A 54 -36.85 -14.18 11.22
CA LYS A 54 -36.55 -14.10 9.80
C LYS A 54 -35.03 -14.21 9.72
N GLU A 55 -34.56 -15.42 9.47
CA GLU A 55 -33.20 -15.69 9.10
C GLU A 55 -32.86 -14.73 7.96
N ALA A 56 -31.80 -13.94 8.15
CA ALA A 56 -31.38 -12.97 7.15
C ALA A 56 -31.20 -13.71 5.82
N PRO A 57 -31.62 -13.12 4.68
CA PRO A 57 -31.44 -13.77 3.40
C PRO A 57 -29.96 -14.15 3.23
N PRO A 58 -29.66 -15.34 2.68
CA PRO A 58 -28.28 -15.77 2.50
C PRO A 58 -27.52 -14.68 1.73
N PRO A 59 -26.26 -14.38 2.11
CA PRO A 59 -25.49 -13.33 1.48
C PRO A 59 -25.47 -13.60 -0.03
N LYS A 60 -25.92 -12.60 -0.79
CA LYS A 60 -25.92 -12.70 -2.26
C LYS A 60 -24.48 -13.02 -2.68
N PRO A 61 -24.28 -13.95 -3.64
CA PRO A 61 -22.95 -14.26 -4.12
C PRO A 61 -22.33 -12.96 -4.66
N LYS A 62 -21.21 -12.53 -4.06
CA LYS A 62 -20.48 -11.36 -4.51
C LYS A 62 -20.13 -11.57 -5.98
N PRO A 63 -20.49 -10.66 -6.89
CA PRO A 63 -20.07 -10.80 -8.28
C PRO A 63 -18.55 -10.87 -8.30
N LEU A 64 -18.00 -11.86 -9.00
CA LEU A 64 -16.57 -11.95 -9.28
C LEU A 64 -16.18 -10.69 -10.06
N ARG A 65 -15.71 -9.67 -9.34
CA ARG A 65 -15.11 -8.48 -9.92
C ARG A 65 -13.68 -8.80 -10.29
N LEU A 66 -13.42 -8.94 -11.59
CA LEU A 66 -12.06 -8.95 -12.11
C LEU A 66 -11.52 -7.52 -12.13
N GLY A 67 -10.35 -7.30 -11.50
CA GLY A 67 -9.64 -6.02 -11.50
C GLY A 67 -9.08 -5.64 -10.14
N PHE A 68 -8.31 -4.55 -10.09
CA PHE A 68 -7.83 -3.99 -8.82
C PHE A 68 -8.96 -3.29 -8.05
N THR A 69 -8.86 -3.28 -6.73
CA THR A 69 -9.53 -2.28 -5.88
C THR A 69 -8.74 -0.98 -5.93
N LYS A 70 -9.36 0.17 -5.67
CA LYS A 70 -8.63 1.44 -5.59
C LYS A 70 -7.51 1.41 -4.54
N ASP A 71 -7.69 0.69 -3.43
CA ASP A 71 -6.63 0.47 -2.45
C ASP A 71 -5.42 -0.27 -3.02
N ASN A 72 -5.65 -1.35 -3.78
CA ASN A 72 -4.57 -2.11 -4.42
C ASN A 72 -3.87 -1.27 -5.48
N GLU A 73 -4.63 -0.51 -6.26
CA GLU A 73 -4.07 0.39 -7.26
C GLU A 73 -3.22 1.49 -6.60
N LEU A 74 -3.66 2.03 -5.46
CA LEU A 74 -2.90 3.03 -4.71
C LEU A 74 -1.55 2.45 -4.23
N PHE A 75 -1.53 1.21 -3.74
CA PHE A 75 -0.28 0.52 -3.42
C PHE A 75 0.64 0.36 -4.63
N VAL A 76 0.11 -0.08 -5.77
CA VAL A 76 0.90 -0.22 -7.01
C VAL A 76 1.42 1.13 -7.48
N GLY A 77 0.61 2.18 -7.36
CA GLY A 77 0.99 3.56 -7.66
C GLY A 77 2.17 4.02 -6.80
N ARG A 78 2.16 3.77 -5.48
CA ARG A 78 3.29 4.06 -4.60
C ARG A 78 4.56 3.31 -4.98
N ALA A 79 4.42 2.03 -5.33
CA ALA A 79 5.55 1.22 -5.79
C ALA A 79 6.16 1.80 -7.08
N ALA A 80 5.32 2.24 -8.02
CA ALA A 80 5.77 2.90 -9.25
C ALA A 80 6.40 4.27 -8.99
N MET A 81 5.84 5.08 -8.09
CA MET A 81 6.44 6.35 -7.66
C MET A 81 7.86 6.13 -7.11
N LEU A 82 8.05 5.15 -6.23
CA LEU A 82 9.37 4.81 -5.70
C LEU A 82 10.29 4.26 -6.78
N GLY A 83 9.81 3.32 -7.60
CA GLY A 83 10.60 2.74 -8.69
C GLY A 83 11.11 3.80 -9.67
N PHE A 84 10.25 4.74 -10.04
CA PHE A 84 10.62 5.85 -10.90
C PHE A 84 11.56 6.84 -10.24
N ALA A 85 11.30 7.21 -8.98
CA ALA A 85 12.21 8.08 -8.24
C ALA A 85 13.61 7.45 -8.10
N PHE A 86 13.69 6.14 -7.81
CA PHE A 86 14.95 5.42 -7.73
C PHE A 86 15.64 5.26 -9.08
N SER A 87 14.92 5.11 -10.19
CA SER A 87 15.56 5.08 -11.52
C SER A 87 16.24 6.41 -11.83
N LEU A 88 15.57 7.54 -11.55
CA LEU A 88 16.12 8.88 -11.72
C LEU A 88 17.34 9.11 -10.82
N VAL A 89 17.23 8.80 -9.52
CA VAL A 89 18.36 8.91 -8.58
C VAL A 89 19.53 8.04 -9.01
N GLY A 90 19.27 6.80 -9.41
CA GLY A 90 20.30 5.89 -9.88
C GLY A 90 21.05 6.46 -11.09
N GLU A 91 20.33 7.07 -12.04
CA GLU A 91 20.95 7.72 -13.19
C GLU A 91 21.77 8.96 -12.81
N ILE A 92 21.30 9.78 -11.86
CA ILE A 92 22.10 10.90 -11.32
C ILE A 92 23.42 10.40 -10.75
N LEU A 93 23.38 9.29 -10.00
CA LEU A 93 24.55 8.78 -9.28
C LEU A 93 25.52 8.00 -10.19
N THR A 94 25.00 7.29 -11.19
CA THR A 94 25.78 6.34 -11.99
C THR A 94 26.01 6.78 -13.44
N GLY A 95 25.23 7.76 -13.92
CA GLY A 95 25.17 8.15 -15.32
C GLY A 95 24.54 7.10 -16.24
N LYS A 96 23.91 6.06 -15.68
CA LYS A 96 23.29 4.95 -16.42
C LYS A 96 21.80 4.90 -16.13
N GLY A 97 21.00 4.58 -17.15
CA GLY A 97 19.58 4.30 -16.96
C GLY A 97 19.31 3.09 -16.07
N ALA A 98 18.04 2.83 -15.76
CA ALA A 98 17.65 1.78 -14.83
C ALA A 98 17.99 0.38 -15.36
N LEU A 99 17.77 0.14 -16.65
CA LEU A 99 18.04 -1.16 -17.26
C LEU A 99 19.55 -1.41 -17.35
N ALA A 100 20.32 -0.39 -17.72
CA ALA A 100 21.77 -0.46 -17.70
C ALA A 100 22.33 -0.74 -16.28
N GLN A 101 21.70 -0.21 -15.23
CA GLN A 101 22.05 -0.51 -13.84
C GLN A 101 21.69 -1.94 -13.41
N LEU A 102 20.63 -2.52 -13.98
CA LEU A 102 20.23 -3.92 -13.76
C LEU A 102 21.10 -4.92 -14.55
N GLY A 103 22.08 -4.45 -15.32
CA GLY A 103 23.01 -5.28 -16.06
C GLY A 103 22.56 -5.64 -17.48
N TYR A 104 21.50 -5.00 -18.00
CA TYR A 104 21.16 -5.14 -19.40
C TYR A 104 22.19 -4.39 -20.25
N GLU A 105 22.89 -5.13 -21.12
CA GLU A 105 23.89 -4.58 -22.02
C GLU A 105 23.21 -3.86 -23.18
N ILE A 106 23.44 -2.56 -23.29
CA ILE A 106 22.92 -1.73 -24.38
C ILE A 106 23.93 -1.82 -25.53
N PHE A 107 23.60 -2.60 -26.56
CA PHE A 107 24.39 -2.69 -27.80
C PHE A 107 23.89 -1.66 -28.81
N ASP A 108 24.79 -0.93 -29.50
CA ASP A 108 24.45 0.01 -30.60
C ASP A 108 23.25 0.97 -30.33
N ASP A 109 23.22 1.60 -29.15
CA ASP A 109 22.16 2.54 -28.72
C ASP A 109 20.73 1.96 -28.77
N LYS A 110 20.56 0.64 -28.89
CA LYS A 110 19.26 -0.05 -28.99
C LYS A 110 19.34 -1.46 -28.42
N LEU A 111 18.50 -1.77 -27.44
CA LEU A 111 18.31 -3.17 -27.06
C LEU A 111 17.54 -3.89 -28.16
N ASN A 112 18.02 -5.08 -28.56
CA ASN A 112 17.14 -6.03 -29.24
C ASN A 112 16.06 -6.40 -28.23
N ILE A 113 14.78 -6.20 -28.56
CA ILE A 113 13.65 -6.51 -27.65
C ILE A 113 13.72 -7.98 -27.20
N ASP A 114 14.26 -8.85 -28.05
CA ASP A 114 14.49 -10.27 -27.77
C ASP A 114 15.53 -10.56 -26.68
N GLN A 115 16.33 -9.56 -26.28
CA GLN A 115 17.31 -9.65 -25.18
C GLN A 115 16.78 -9.05 -23.88
N ILE A 116 15.65 -8.34 -23.93
CA ILE A 116 15.01 -7.82 -22.73
C ILE A 116 14.31 -8.99 -22.06
N ASP A 117 14.57 -9.17 -20.76
CA ASP A 117 13.92 -10.19 -19.96
C ASP A 117 12.39 -10.02 -20.03
N GLU A 118 11.65 -11.12 -20.19
CA GLU A 118 10.20 -11.14 -20.14
C GLU A 118 9.66 -10.47 -18.87
N LEU A 119 10.41 -10.50 -17.76
CA LEU A 119 10.06 -9.79 -16.53
C LEU A 119 9.95 -8.26 -16.74
N VAL A 120 10.89 -7.66 -17.48
CA VAL A 120 10.92 -6.21 -17.74
C VAL A 120 9.79 -5.83 -18.68
N ILE A 121 9.58 -6.63 -19.74
CA ILE A 121 8.44 -6.44 -20.65
C ILE A 121 7.12 -6.56 -19.87
N GLY A 122 7.02 -7.57 -19.01
CA GLY A 122 5.88 -7.77 -18.11
C GLY A 122 5.67 -6.58 -17.18
N LEU A 123 6.74 -6.02 -16.61
CA LEU A 123 6.69 -4.83 -15.75
C LEU A 123 6.19 -3.60 -16.52
N ILE A 124 6.68 -3.38 -17.75
CA ILE A 124 6.25 -2.27 -18.61
C ILE A 124 4.77 -2.41 -18.92
N ILE A 125 4.35 -3.57 -19.44
CA ILE A 125 2.95 -3.85 -19.80
C ILE A 125 2.06 -3.72 -18.57
N PHE A 126 2.49 -4.26 -17.43
CA PHE A 126 1.75 -4.17 -16.18
C PHE A 126 1.52 -2.73 -15.76
N ASN A 127 2.54 -1.87 -15.78
CA ASN A 127 2.40 -0.45 -15.42
C ASN A 127 1.45 0.28 -16.38
N LEU A 128 1.55 0.04 -17.70
CA LEU A 128 0.67 0.64 -18.69
C LEU A 128 -0.80 0.21 -18.49
N ILE A 129 -1.04 -1.08 -18.28
CA ILE A 129 -2.38 -1.62 -18.08
C ILE A 129 -2.95 -1.13 -16.74
N ALA A 130 -2.18 -1.22 -15.66
CA ALA A 130 -2.62 -0.83 -14.33
C ALA A 130 -2.92 0.66 -14.22
N ALA A 131 -2.20 1.52 -14.96
CA ALA A 131 -2.44 2.97 -14.96
C ALA A 131 -3.76 3.38 -15.65
N ILE A 132 -4.23 2.58 -16.62
CA ILE A 132 -5.36 2.93 -17.48
C ILE A 132 -6.64 2.20 -17.05
N LEU A 133 -6.53 0.95 -16.58
CA LEU A 133 -7.70 0.17 -16.23
C LEU A 133 -8.45 0.78 -15.03
N PRO A 134 -9.78 0.81 -15.07
CA PRO A 134 -10.56 1.30 -13.95
C PRO A 134 -10.49 0.31 -12.77
N ALA A 135 -10.14 0.83 -11.59
CA ALA A 135 -10.25 0.08 -10.36
C ALA A 135 -11.65 0.19 -9.73
N SER A 136 -11.98 -0.83 -8.95
CA SER A 136 -13.24 -0.96 -8.23
C SER A 136 -13.25 -0.21 -6.90
N GLY A 137 -14.42 0.28 -6.50
CA GLY A 137 -14.63 1.00 -5.25
C GLY A 137 -14.42 2.51 -5.38
N THR A 138 -14.75 3.23 -4.32
CA THR A 138 -14.60 4.68 -4.25
C THR A 138 -13.89 5.06 -2.96
N PHE A 139 -13.08 6.10 -3.05
CA PHE A 139 -12.64 6.79 -1.85
C PHE A 139 -13.75 7.79 -1.48
N VAL A 140 -14.08 7.83 -0.20
CA VAL A 140 -15.00 8.79 0.38
C VAL A 140 -14.17 9.62 1.34
N GLN A 141 -14.29 10.93 1.24
CA GLN A 141 -13.67 11.81 2.21
C GLN A 141 -14.36 11.55 3.54
N GLU A 142 -13.58 11.26 4.58
CA GLU A 142 -14.08 11.40 5.92
C GLU A 142 -14.28 12.90 6.10
N GLU A 143 -15.51 13.38 5.87
CA GLU A 143 -15.95 14.57 6.58
C GLU A 143 -15.70 14.23 8.04
N GLU A 144 -14.89 15.04 8.72
CA GLU A 144 -14.77 14.93 10.17
C GLU A 144 -16.20 15.02 10.72
N GLU A 145 -16.83 13.88 11.01
CA GLU A 145 -18.05 13.76 11.80
C GLU A 145 -17.68 14.11 13.26
N GLU A 146 -17.06 15.26 13.46
CA GLU A 146 -17.20 16.01 14.69
C GLU A 146 -18.31 17.01 14.42
N GLU A 147 -19.37 16.90 15.21
CA GLU A 147 -20.43 17.90 15.30
C GLU A 147 -19.84 19.27 15.72
N GLU A 148 -19.17 19.97 14.82
CA GLU A 148 -18.79 21.36 15.04
C GLU A 148 -19.78 22.23 14.28
N GLU A 149 -20.74 22.76 15.06
CA GLU A 149 -21.44 24.00 14.76
C GLU A 149 -20.56 24.92 13.92
N THR A 150 -20.82 25.03 12.60
CA THR A 150 -20.15 25.92 11.64
C THR A 150 -19.03 26.74 12.28
N GLU A 151 -17.81 26.19 12.36
CA GLU A 151 -16.75 26.83 13.11
C GLU A 151 -16.63 28.29 12.67
N LYS A 152 -16.75 29.17 13.66
CA LYS A 152 -16.72 30.61 13.48
C LYS A 152 -15.45 30.98 12.73
N GLY A 153 -15.62 31.76 11.65
CA GLY A 153 -14.51 32.14 10.79
C GLY A 153 -13.40 32.89 11.56
N PRO A 154 -12.23 33.13 10.96
CA PRO A 154 -11.10 33.82 11.60
C PRO A 154 -11.42 35.23 12.14
N LEU A 155 -12.55 35.82 11.74
CA LEU A 155 -13.06 37.10 12.26
C LEU A 155 -14.03 36.96 13.44
N GLN A 156 -14.46 35.74 13.75
CA GLN A 156 -15.44 35.41 14.77
C GLN A 156 -14.83 34.64 15.94
N ASP A 157 -13.65 34.03 15.76
CA ASP A 157 -12.92 33.33 16.83
C ASP A 157 -11.54 33.97 17.12
N PRO A 158 -11.35 34.63 18.29
CA PRO A 158 -10.10 35.31 18.64
C PRO A 158 -8.94 34.36 18.95
N LYS A 159 -9.19 33.04 18.95
CA LYS A 159 -8.18 31.99 19.11
C LYS A 159 -7.51 31.64 17.78
N LYS A 160 -8.16 31.86 16.63
CA LYS A 160 -7.59 31.64 15.29
C LYS A 160 -6.70 32.84 14.94
N SER A 161 -5.41 32.70 15.25
CA SER A 161 -4.43 33.79 15.17
C SER A 161 -3.76 33.87 13.80
N LEU A 162 -3.40 35.09 13.35
CA LEU A 162 -2.56 35.34 12.18
C LEU A 162 -1.19 34.62 12.23
N LEU A 163 -0.77 34.20 13.43
CA LEU A 163 0.45 33.44 13.67
C LEU A 163 0.36 31.98 13.22
N ASN A 164 -0.86 31.45 13.04
CA ASN A 164 -1.13 30.15 12.43
C ASN A 164 -1.80 30.38 11.06
N PRO A 165 -1.03 30.73 10.02
CA PRO A 165 -1.59 31.14 8.73
C PRO A 165 -2.48 30.06 8.11
N PHE A 166 -2.13 28.78 8.25
CA PHE A 166 -2.91 27.67 7.71
C PHE A 166 -4.34 27.60 8.30
N GLU A 167 -4.46 27.74 9.61
CA GLU A 167 -5.75 27.74 10.31
C GLU A 167 -6.53 29.03 10.06
N PHE A 168 -5.83 30.17 9.98
CA PHE A 168 -6.40 31.48 9.64
C PHE A 168 -7.00 31.52 8.23
N PHE A 169 -6.36 30.87 7.25
CA PHE A 169 -6.87 30.78 5.88
C PHE A 169 -7.88 29.63 5.67
N GLY A 170 -8.27 28.91 6.73
CA GLY A 170 -9.24 27.82 6.63
C GLY A 170 -8.71 26.58 5.90
N VAL A 171 -7.39 26.40 5.84
CA VAL A 171 -6.76 25.22 5.27
C VAL A 171 -6.78 24.11 6.33
N LYS A 172 -7.85 23.30 6.35
CA LYS A 172 -8.02 22.19 7.30
C LYS A 172 -7.18 20.94 6.98
N GLY A 173 -6.39 20.94 5.91
CA GLY A 173 -5.56 19.78 5.55
C GLY A 173 -4.33 20.15 4.74
N PHE A 174 -3.20 19.55 5.11
CA PHE A 174 -1.96 19.55 4.35
C PHE A 174 -1.68 18.11 3.90
N GLY A 175 -1.75 17.83 2.58
CA GLY A 175 -1.55 16.49 2.03
C GLY A 175 -2.41 16.18 0.80
N PHE A 176 -2.28 14.97 0.26
CA PHE A 176 -3.14 14.49 -0.82
C PHE A 176 -4.43 13.88 -0.28
N THR A 177 -5.52 13.92 -1.06
CA THR A 177 -6.59 12.93 -0.91
C THR A 177 -6.14 11.61 -1.52
N LYS A 178 -6.75 10.48 -1.12
CA LYS A 178 -6.42 9.19 -1.73
C LYS A 178 -6.66 9.15 -3.25
N GLU A 179 -7.63 9.90 -3.76
CA GLU A 179 -7.83 10.05 -5.22
C GLU A 179 -6.67 10.78 -5.88
N ASN A 180 -6.19 11.87 -5.29
CA ASN A 180 -5.06 12.63 -5.83
C ASN A 180 -3.79 11.79 -5.80
N GLU A 181 -3.59 11.04 -4.73
CA GLU A 181 -2.48 10.11 -4.61
C GLU A 181 -2.53 9.00 -5.66
N LEU A 182 -3.71 8.41 -5.89
CA LEU A 182 -3.94 7.42 -6.93
C LEU A 182 -3.65 8.00 -8.33
N PHE A 183 -4.06 9.24 -8.59
CA PHE A 183 -3.72 9.93 -9.84
C PHE A 183 -2.21 10.11 -10.02
N VAL A 184 -1.51 10.61 -8.99
CA VAL A 184 -0.04 10.74 -9.02
C VAL A 184 0.62 9.38 -9.22
N GLY A 185 0.09 8.33 -8.61
CA GLY A 185 0.52 6.95 -8.82
C GLY A 185 0.42 6.52 -10.28
N ARG A 186 -0.71 6.76 -10.95
CA ARG A 186 -0.90 6.49 -12.38
C ARG A 186 0.08 7.27 -13.26
N VAL A 187 0.30 8.55 -12.95
CA VAL A 187 1.28 9.38 -13.66
C VAL A 187 2.68 8.79 -13.51
N ALA A 188 3.05 8.33 -12.32
CA ALA A 188 4.33 7.66 -12.09
C ALA A 188 4.43 6.33 -12.84
N GLN A 189 3.38 5.52 -12.87
CA GLN A 189 3.35 4.28 -13.66
C GLN A 189 3.59 4.54 -15.15
N LEU A 190 2.92 5.55 -15.72
CA LEU A 190 3.09 5.94 -17.11
C LEU A 190 4.50 6.49 -17.38
N GLY A 191 4.98 7.41 -16.53
CA GLY A 191 6.32 7.98 -16.65
C GLY A 191 7.41 6.91 -16.53
N PHE A 192 7.26 5.98 -15.59
CA PHE A 192 8.21 4.88 -15.41
C PHE A 192 8.20 3.93 -16.61
N ALA A 193 7.03 3.47 -17.04
CA ALA A 193 6.90 2.61 -18.22
C ALA A 193 7.48 3.29 -19.47
N ALA A 194 7.17 4.57 -19.70
CA ALA A 194 7.71 5.34 -20.81
C ALA A 194 9.24 5.46 -20.72
N SER A 195 9.80 5.70 -19.53
CA SER A 195 11.25 5.77 -19.36
C SER A 195 11.96 4.47 -19.70
N LEU A 196 11.40 3.32 -19.29
CA LEU A 196 11.96 2.01 -19.59
C LEU A 196 11.85 1.71 -21.09
N ILE A 197 10.72 2.03 -21.73
CA ILE A 197 10.57 1.91 -23.19
C ILE A 197 11.60 2.80 -23.89
N GLY A 198 11.74 4.06 -23.50
CA GLY A 198 12.72 4.96 -24.09
C GLY A 198 14.15 4.45 -23.92
N GLU A 199 14.49 3.88 -22.77
CA GLU A 199 15.82 3.32 -22.52
C GLU A 199 16.08 2.09 -23.39
N THR A 200 15.07 1.22 -23.56
CA THR A 200 15.19 0.07 -24.48
C THR A 200 15.39 0.48 -25.93
N LEU A 201 14.71 1.55 -26.36
CA LEU A 201 14.74 1.99 -27.76
C LEU A 201 15.92 2.90 -28.10
N THR A 202 16.50 3.59 -27.12
CA THR A 202 17.50 4.64 -27.34
C THR A 202 18.80 4.46 -26.58
N GLY A 203 18.84 3.51 -25.64
CA GLY A 203 19.98 3.29 -24.76
C GLY A 203 20.21 4.39 -23.73
N ARG A 204 19.33 5.40 -23.66
CA ARG A 204 19.43 6.54 -22.75
C ARG A 204 18.52 6.34 -21.55
N GLY A 205 19.01 6.61 -20.34
CA GLY A 205 18.14 6.66 -19.16
C GLY A 205 17.13 7.82 -19.23
N PRO A 206 16.14 7.85 -18.33
CA PRO A 206 15.13 8.92 -18.29
C PRO A 206 15.69 10.35 -18.29
N LEU A 207 16.82 10.60 -17.62
CA LEU A 207 17.40 11.95 -17.57
C LEU A 207 18.09 12.32 -18.86
N ALA A 208 18.86 11.39 -19.43
CA ALA A 208 19.46 11.57 -20.75
C ALA A 208 18.40 11.72 -21.85
N GLN A 209 17.25 11.04 -21.74
CA GLN A 209 16.10 11.25 -22.63
C GLN A 209 15.51 12.66 -22.45
N PHE A 210 15.29 13.09 -21.20
CA PHE A 210 14.75 14.42 -20.90
C PHE A 210 15.65 15.55 -21.44
N ASP A 211 16.96 15.47 -21.22
CA ASP A 211 17.95 16.43 -21.75
C ASP A 211 17.88 16.49 -23.29
N PHE A 212 17.85 15.32 -23.93
CA PHE A 212 17.79 15.22 -25.38
C PHE A 212 16.47 15.77 -25.97
N GLU A 213 15.32 15.45 -25.37
CA GLU A 213 14.00 15.84 -25.89
C GLU A 213 13.66 17.31 -25.62
N THR A 214 14.07 17.84 -24.46
CA THR A 214 13.76 19.23 -24.08
C THR A 214 14.83 20.22 -24.54
N GLY A 215 16.04 19.74 -24.83
CA GLY A 215 17.21 20.57 -25.09
C GLY A 215 17.69 21.37 -23.87
N GLN A 216 17.19 21.04 -22.67
CA GLN A 216 17.61 21.68 -21.42
C GLN A 216 18.65 20.83 -20.71
N SER A 217 19.80 21.45 -20.41
CA SER A 217 20.86 20.73 -19.72
C SER A 217 20.42 20.25 -18.34
N LEU A 218 20.88 19.07 -17.94
CA LEU A 218 20.64 18.54 -16.59
C LEU A 218 21.15 19.48 -15.48
N ARG A 219 22.16 20.32 -15.77
CA ARG A 219 22.67 21.32 -14.82
C ARG A 219 21.69 22.46 -14.60
N ASP A 220 21.00 22.88 -15.66
CA ASP A 220 20.03 23.97 -15.57
C ASP A 220 18.72 23.51 -14.90
N THR A 221 18.42 22.22 -15.00
CA THR A 221 17.19 21.60 -14.47
C THR A 221 17.39 20.85 -13.15
N GLU A 222 18.62 20.80 -12.62
CA GLU A 222 19.02 20.02 -11.44
C GLU A 222 18.09 20.25 -10.25
N PHE A 223 17.85 21.52 -9.89
CA PHE A 223 16.98 21.85 -8.76
C PHE A 223 15.54 21.37 -8.97
N GLY A 224 14.99 21.61 -10.16
CA GLY A 224 13.64 21.17 -10.50
C GLY A 224 13.51 19.65 -10.48
N LEU A 225 14.53 18.95 -10.96
CA LEU A 225 14.59 17.50 -10.96
C LEU A 225 14.68 16.93 -9.54
N LEU A 226 15.49 17.50 -8.66
CA LEU A 226 15.57 17.09 -7.26
C LEU A 226 14.24 17.33 -6.52
N VAL A 227 13.56 18.44 -6.80
CA VAL A 227 12.20 18.70 -6.27
C VAL A 227 11.22 17.66 -6.79
N PHE A 228 11.28 17.31 -8.08
CA PHE A 228 10.42 16.29 -8.69
C PHE A 228 10.63 14.89 -8.11
N ILE A 229 11.89 14.49 -7.93
CA ILE A 229 12.26 13.23 -7.27
C ILE A 229 11.79 13.23 -5.81
N GLY A 230 12.07 14.31 -5.08
CA GLY A 230 11.65 14.48 -3.69
C GLY A 230 10.13 14.45 -3.54
N PHE A 231 9.41 15.03 -4.49
CA PHE A 231 7.96 14.97 -4.58
C PHE A 231 7.45 13.53 -4.68
N PHE A 232 8.00 12.70 -5.55
CA PHE A 232 7.56 11.30 -5.65
C PHE A 232 7.89 10.48 -4.41
N PHE A 233 9.05 10.69 -3.78
CA PHE A 233 9.34 10.06 -2.49
C PHE A 233 8.34 10.47 -1.41
N PHE A 234 8.05 11.77 -1.32
CA PHE A 234 7.08 12.29 -0.37
C PHE A 234 5.68 11.72 -0.64
N ALA A 235 5.21 11.79 -1.89
CA ALA A 235 3.90 11.28 -2.30
C ALA A 235 3.76 9.77 -2.06
N ALA A 236 4.82 9.00 -2.30
CA ALA A 236 4.81 7.56 -2.12
C ALA A 236 4.71 7.12 -0.66
N ILE A 237 5.19 7.93 0.28
CA ILE A 237 5.22 7.60 1.71
C ILE A 237 4.07 8.27 2.46
N ASN A 238 3.61 9.44 2.00
CA ASN A 238 2.55 10.19 2.65
C ASN A 238 1.18 9.54 2.40
N PRO A 239 0.45 9.07 3.42
CA PRO A 239 -0.90 8.57 3.25
C PRO A 239 -1.87 9.72 2.93
N GLY A 240 -2.61 9.59 1.83
CA GLY A 240 -3.68 10.53 1.53
C GLY A 240 -4.89 10.38 2.48
N THR A 241 -5.65 11.45 2.64
CA THR A 241 -6.90 11.47 3.42
C THR A 241 -8.04 10.76 2.70
N GLY A 242 -8.98 10.21 3.47
CA GLY A 242 -10.16 9.50 2.96
C GLY A 242 -10.14 7.99 3.24
N LYS A 243 -11.33 7.37 3.16
CA LYS A 243 -11.54 5.94 3.43
C LYS A 243 -12.01 5.22 2.17
N PHE A 244 -11.52 4.00 1.98
CA PHE A 244 -11.99 3.14 0.91
C PHE A 244 -13.34 2.54 1.27
N VAL A 245 -14.31 2.67 0.37
CA VAL A 245 -15.65 2.10 0.49
C VAL A 245 -15.91 1.19 -0.71
N GLN A 246 -16.40 -0.02 -0.45
CA GLN A 246 -16.78 -0.96 -1.50
C GLN A 246 -18.20 -0.65 -1.98
N GLU A 247 -18.41 -0.70 -3.30
CA GLU A 247 -19.68 -0.29 -3.93
C GLU A 247 -20.93 -1.08 -3.46
N GLU A 248 -20.76 -2.23 -2.79
CA GLU A 248 -21.86 -3.00 -2.18
C GLU A 248 -22.51 -2.28 -0.97
N GLU A 249 -21.82 -1.35 -0.31
CA GLU A 249 -22.36 -0.58 0.84
C GLU A 249 -23.18 0.65 0.41
N THR A 250 -23.05 1.09 -0.84
CA THR A 250 -23.65 2.34 -1.33
C THR A 250 -25.14 2.27 -1.68
N GLU A 251 -25.74 1.08 -1.75
CA GLU A 251 -27.18 0.94 -2.06
C GLU A 251 -28.10 1.20 -0.85
N GLU A 252 -27.59 1.22 0.38
CA GLU A 252 -28.43 1.45 1.59
C GLU A 252 -28.57 2.93 1.98
N VAL A 253 -27.79 3.84 1.40
CA VAL A 253 -27.85 5.28 1.70
C VAL A 253 -28.64 6.03 0.62
N SER A 254 -29.91 5.69 0.44
CA SER A 254 -30.86 6.55 -0.29
C SER A 254 -31.75 7.27 0.72
N PRO A 255 -31.85 8.61 0.69
CA PRO A 255 -32.67 9.33 1.65
C PRO A 255 -34.13 8.95 1.39
N LYS A 256 -34.80 8.41 2.42
CA LYS A 256 -36.25 8.26 2.47
C LYS A 256 -36.89 9.57 1.98
N LYS A 257 -37.47 9.54 0.78
CA LYS A 257 -38.39 10.58 0.31
C LYS A 257 -39.44 10.77 1.40
N ARG A 258 -39.38 11.90 2.12
CA ARG A 258 -40.48 12.36 2.96
C ARG A 258 -41.67 12.55 2.02
N LYS A 259 -42.73 11.77 2.25
CA LYS A 259 -44.03 11.93 1.61
C LYS A 259 -44.71 13.20 2.09
#